data_AF-A0A8T4HSE7-F1
#
_entry.id   AF-A0A8T4HSE7-F1
#
_cell.length_a   1.000
_cell.length_b   1.000
_cell.length_c   1.000
_cell.angle_alpha   90.00
_cell.angle_beta   90.00
_cell.angle_gamma   90.00
#
_symmetry.space_group_name_H-M   'P 1'
#
loop_
_entity.id
_entity.type
_entity.pdbx_description
1 polymer ?
#
loop_
_entity_poly.entity_id
_entity_poly.type
_entity_poly.pdbx_seq_one_letter_code
_entity_poly.pdbx_strand_id
1 'polypeptide(L)'
;DGADAPDVVAAARVLRGKGDKQETAFIPATAPVHKRATAAGNSATGSTLALTAPESGAKVRVTASPGSDGGSPKSTTVTVKAHTTKAFTPPRPTGSKGTYAVTVERLSGGPLYASRTLEDEQSGLPAFTVQTLPDDRSTVAVPESGQDLSVLNDEN
;
A
#
# COMPACT_ATOMS: atom_id res chain seq x y z
N ASP A 1 -28.69 -4.43 31.32
CA ASP A 1 -28.22 -3.09 30.94
C ASP A 1 -26.70 -3.10 30.92
N GLY A 2 -26.14 -3.45 29.76
CA GLY A 2 -24.69 -3.60 29.58
C GLY A 2 -24.05 -2.23 29.44
N ALA A 3 -23.19 -1.87 30.40
CA ALA A 3 -22.46 -0.62 30.40
C ALA A 3 -21.69 -0.45 29.08
N ASP A 4 -21.82 0.73 28.45
CA ASP A 4 -21.01 1.16 27.31
C ASP A 4 -19.53 1.04 27.71
N ALA A 5 -18.84 0.06 27.13
CA ALA A 5 -17.40 -0.02 27.26
C ALA A 5 -16.79 1.21 26.56
N PRO A 6 -15.81 1.90 27.16
CA PRO A 6 -15.20 3.07 26.54
C PRO A 6 -14.49 2.70 25.24
N ASP A 7 -14.52 3.60 24.26
CA ASP A 7 -13.77 3.44 23.01
C ASP A 7 -12.26 3.34 23.31
N VAL A 8 -11.66 2.21 22.94
CA VAL A 8 -10.22 1.97 23.10
C VAL A 8 -9.51 2.32 21.79
N VAL A 9 -8.61 3.31 21.85
CA VAL A 9 -7.69 3.63 20.76
C VAL A 9 -6.30 3.14 21.12
N ALA A 10 -5.73 2.27 20.28
CA ALA A 10 -4.38 1.74 20.45
C ALA A 10 -3.52 2.03 19.21
N ALA A 11 -2.23 2.29 19.45
CA ALA A 11 -1.21 2.45 18.42
C ALA A 11 0.11 1.84 18.90
N ALA A 12 0.93 1.36 17.98
CA ALA A 12 2.28 0.90 18.29
C ALA A 12 3.26 2.07 18.18
N ARG A 13 4.12 2.24 19.20
CA ARG A 13 5.28 3.14 19.12
C ARG A 13 6.51 2.33 18.68
N VAL A 14 7.12 2.73 17.59
CA VAL A 14 8.37 2.17 17.08
C VAL A 14 9.51 3.10 17.47
N LEU A 15 10.58 2.51 18.01
CA LEU A 15 11.83 3.18 18.28
C LEU A 15 12.93 2.53 17.46
N ARG A 16 13.74 3.35 16.78
CA ARG A 16 14.88 2.88 16.00
C ARG A 16 16.11 3.67 16.37
N GLY A 17 17.20 2.98 16.69
CA GLY A 17 18.45 3.58 17.15
C GLY A 17 18.75 3.22 18.61
N LYS A 18 19.70 3.94 19.23
CA LYS A 18 20.18 3.63 20.59
C LYS A 18 20.41 4.91 21.40
N GLY A 19 20.04 4.87 22.68
CA GLY A 19 20.19 6.00 23.60
C GLY A 19 19.55 7.27 23.02
N ASP A 20 20.29 8.37 23.05
CA ASP A 20 19.82 9.68 22.55
C ASP A 20 19.85 9.80 21.02
N LYS A 21 20.31 8.76 20.31
CA LYS A 21 20.29 8.67 18.84
C LYS A 21 19.16 7.73 18.40
N GLN A 22 17.95 8.02 18.86
CA GLN A 22 16.74 7.28 18.51
C GLN A 22 15.77 8.15 17.75
N GLU A 23 15.14 7.56 16.74
CA GLU A 23 14.01 8.14 16.05
C GLU A 23 12.73 7.35 16.36
N THR A 24 11.57 8.01 16.29
CA THR A 24 10.30 7.39 16.66
C THR A 24 9.24 7.49 15.56
N ALA A 25 8.45 6.44 15.42
CA ALA A 25 7.26 6.45 14.59
C ALA A 25 6.08 5.84 15.35
N PHE A 26 4.85 6.25 14.98
CA PHE A 26 3.63 5.66 15.51
C PHE A 26 2.87 4.97 14.40
N ILE A 27 2.40 3.75 14.66
CA ILE A 27 1.58 2.96 13.73
C ILE A 27 0.17 2.87 14.33
N PRO A 28 -0.82 3.57 13.76
CA PRO A 28 -2.20 3.43 14.21
C PRO A 28 -2.79 2.09 13.75
N ALA A 29 -3.95 1.74 14.31
CA ALA A 29 -4.78 0.70 13.73
C ALA A 29 -5.11 1.04 12.25
N THR A 30 -5.21 0.01 11.40
CA THR A 30 -5.50 0.17 9.97
C THR A 30 -6.47 -0.90 9.49
N ALA A 31 -7.30 -0.57 8.50
CA ALA A 31 -8.14 -1.53 7.82
C ALA A 31 -7.30 -2.47 6.92
N PRO A 32 -7.77 -3.69 6.64
CA PRO A 32 -7.12 -4.57 5.68
C PRO A 32 -7.20 -4.04 4.25
N VAL A 33 -6.29 -4.50 3.40
CA VAL A 33 -6.35 -4.38 1.95
C VAL A 33 -7.38 -5.38 1.41
N HIS A 34 -8.55 -4.90 1.03
CA HIS A 34 -9.62 -5.75 0.49
C HIS A 34 -9.33 -6.15 -0.96
N LYS A 35 -9.10 -5.18 -1.83
CA LYS A 35 -8.76 -5.36 -3.24
C LYS A 35 -7.36 -4.84 -3.50
N ARG A 36 -7.12 -3.55 -3.23
CA ARG A 36 -5.82 -2.92 -3.49
C ARG A 36 -5.56 -1.72 -2.60
N ALA A 37 -4.28 -1.41 -2.44
CA ALA A 37 -3.79 -0.20 -1.80
C ALA A 37 -2.58 0.33 -2.59
N THR A 38 -2.50 1.64 -2.77
CA THR A 38 -1.42 2.27 -3.53
C THR A 38 -0.74 3.34 -2.70
N ALA A 39 0.60 3.37 -2.75
CA ALA A 39 1.39 4.40 -2.10
C ALA A 39 2.44 4.96 -3.07
N ALA A 40 2.37 6.27 -3.34
CA ALA A 40 3.32 7.00 -4.19
C ALA A 40 4.53 7.51 -3.38
N GLY A 41 5.62 7.91 -4.05
CA GLY A 41 6.78 8.51 -3.38
C GLY A 41 7.78 7.51 -2.82
N ASN A 42 7.85 6.30 -3.36
CA ASN A 42 8.90 5.35 -3.01
C ASN A 42 10.19 5.71 -3.77
N SER A 43 11.32 5.56 -3.12
CA SER A 43 12.66 5.86 -3.66
C SER A 43 13.38 4.59 -4.10
N ALA A 44 14.44 4.75 -4.90
CA ALA A 44 15.24 3.63 -5.40
C ALA A 44 15.90 2.82 -4.28
N THR A 45 16.14 3.45 -3.13
CA THR A 45 16.71 2.88 -1.90
C THR A 45 15.89 3.32 -0.69
N GLY A 46 16.05 2.66 0.46
CA GLY A 46 15.39 3.07 1.71
C GLY A 46 13.89 2.78 1.78
N SER A 47 13.35 1.94 0.88
CA SER A 47 11.94 1.53 0.93
C SER A 47 11.82 0.05 1.31
N THR A 48 11.03 -0.24 2.34
CA THR A 48 10.67 -1.62 2.74
C THR A 48 9.15 -1.75 2.75
N LEU A 49 8.62 -2.73 2.01
CA LEU A 49 7.21 -3.11 2.04
C LEU A 49 7.02 -4.29 2.98
N ALA A 50 6.09 -4.17 3.93
CA ALA A 50 5.68 -5.25 4.82
C ALA A 50 4.25 -5.67 4.52
N LEU A 51 4.05 -6.98 4.35
CA LEU A 51 2.76 -7.61 4.10
C LEU A 51 2.45 -8.60 5.22
N THR A 52 1.36 -8.39 5.94
CA THR A 52 0.97 -9.18 7.10
C THR A 52 -0.33 -9.92 6.83
N ALA A 53 -0.33 -11.23 7.09
CA ALA A 53 -1.50 -12.11 6.93
C ALA A 53 -1.80 -12.76 8.30
N PRO A 54 -2.52 -12.07 9.20
CA PRO A 54 -2.63 -12.48 10.59
C PRO A 54 -3.52 -13.71 10.79
N GLU A 55 -4.41 -14.02 9.85
CA GLU A 55 -5.40 -15.11 9.96
C GLU A 55 -5.09 -16.26 8.99
N SER A 56 -5.12 -16.02 7.68
CA SER A 56 -4.83 -17.03 6.66
C SER A 56 -3.93 -16.47 5.58
N GLY A 57 -3.19 -17.35 4.89
CA GLY A 57 -2.26 -16.94 3.86
C GLY A 57 -2.94 -16.20 2.71
N ALA A 58 -2.18 -15.36 2.01
CA ALA A 58 -2.67 -14.56 0.90
C ALA A 58 -1.68 -14.58 -0.26
N LYS A 59 -2.22 -14.58 -1.48
CA LYS A 59 -1.44 -14.34 -2.71
C LYS A 59 -1.60 -12.88 -3.10
N VAL A 60 -0.49 -12.19 -3.29
CA VAL A 60 -0.45 -10.73 -3.42
C VAL A 60 0.36 -10.36 -4.66
N ARG A 61 -0.20 -9.53 -5.52
CA ARG A 61 0.55 -8.87 -6.60
C ARG A 61 1.04 -7.53 -6.09
N VAL A 62 2.33 -7.28 -6.26
CA VAL A 62 2.94 -5.98 -5.97
C VAL A 62 3.46 -5.41 -7.27
N THR A 63 2.94 -4.25 -7.65
CA THR A 63 3.28 -3.55 -8.88
C THR A 63 3.98 -2.25 -8.54
N ALA A 64 5.16 -2.04 -9.12
CA ALA A 64 5.82 -0.75 -9.10
C ALA A 64 5.55 -0.02 -10.41
N SER A 65 4.92 1.14 -10.33
CA SER A 65 4.59 2.00 -11.46
C SER A 65 5.52 3.21 -11.48
N PRO A 66 6.15 3.54 -12.63
CA PRO A 66 7.03 4.70 -12.72
C PRO A 66 6.30 6.00 -12.39
N GLY A 67 7.05 6.99 -11.88
CA GLY A 67 6.56 8.35 -11.72
C GLY A 67 6.49 9.13 -13.04
N SER A 68 6.44 10.46 -12.93
CA SER A 68 6.32 11.39 -14.07
C SER A 68 7.45 11.29 -15.10
N ASP A 69 8.61 10.77 -14.72
CA ASP A 69 9.79 10.70 -15.57
C ASP A 69 9.75 9.53 -16.58
N GLY A 70 8.63 8.79 -16.62
CA GLY A 70 8.43 7.68 -17.53
C GLY A 70 9.12 6.38 -17.11
N GLY A 71 8.98 5.36 -17.96
CA GLY A 71 9.47 4.00 -17.72
C GLY A 71 8.36 2.97 -17.88
N SER A 72 8.66 1.72 -17.51
CA SER A 72 7.68 0.63 -17.58
C SER A 72 7.43 0.03 -16.20
N PRO A 73 6.18 -0.30 -15.86
CA PRO A 73 5.84 -0.90 -14.57
C PRO A 73 6.46 -2.29 -14.44
N LYS A 74 6.76 -2.69 -13.21
CA LYS A 74 7.25 -4.03 -12.88
C LYS A 74 6.40 -4.66 -11.80
N SER A 75 5.95 -5.90 -12.03
CA SER A 75 5.13 -6.65 -11.08
C SER A 75 5.87 -7.86 -10.53
N THR A 76 5.60 -8.19 -9.27
CA THR A 76 5.96 -9.47 -8.66
C THR A 76 4.75 -10.05 -7.93
N THR A 77 4.66 -11.37 -7.86
CA THR A 77 3.63 -12.05 -7.08
C THR A 77 4.27 -12.73 -5.88
N VAL A 78 3.70 -12.48 -4.71
CA VAL A 78 4.23 -12.91 -3.43
C VAL A 78 3.17 -13.70 -2.69
N THR A 79 3.54 -14.87 -2.19
CA THR A 79 2.73 -15.61 -1.21
C THR A 79 3.15 -15.21 0.19
N VAL A 80 2.20 -14.75 0.99
CA VAL A 80 2.36 -14.51 2.43
C VAL A 80 1.71 -15.67 3.16
N LYS A 81 2.45 -16.30 4.09
CA LYS A 81 1.92 -17.44 4.86
C LYS A 81 0.98 -16.93 5.96
N ALA A 82 0.04 -17.78 6.38
CA ALA A 82 -0.81 -17.50 7.53
C ALA A 82 0.03 -17.19 8.77
N HIS A 83 -0.44 -16.25 9.58
CA HIS A 83 0.20 -15.80 10.83
C HIS A 83 1.63 -15.26 10.65
N THR A 84 1.94 -14.70 9.48
CA THR A 84 3.28 -14.14 9.20
C THR A 84 3.22 -12.71 8.66
N THR A 85 4.36 -12.03 8.82
CA THR A 85 4.68 -10.80 8.09
C THR A 85 5.84 -11.07 7.16
N LYS A 86 5.72 -10.68 5.89
CA LYS A 86 6.80 -10.69 4.92
C LYS A 86 7.22 -9.26 4.61
N ALA A 87 8.44 -8.90 5.02
CA ALA A 87 9.07 -7.63 4.71
C ALA A 87 10.12 -7.80 3.61
N PHE A 88 10.10 -6.93 2.60
CA PHE A 88 11.02 -6.97 1.47
C PHE A 88 11.08 -5.62 0.75
N THR A 89 12.16 -5.37 0.02
CA THR A 89 12.24 -4.20 -0.87
C THR A 89 11.24 -4.38 -2.02
N PRO A 90 10.33 -3.42 -2.26
CA PRO A 90 9.38 -3.50 -3.36
C PRO A 90 10.09 -3.60 -4.72
N PRO A 91 9.44 -4.15 -5.77
CA PRO A 91 10.00 -4.13 -7.11
C PRO A 91 10.27 -2.69 -7.56
N ARG A 92 11.19 -2.52 -8.53
CA ARG A 92 11.50 -1.21 -9.12
C ARG A 92 11.00 -1.16 -10.58
N PRO A 93 10.40 -0.05 -11.03
CA PRO A 93 10.04 0.12 -12.44
C PRO A 93 11.30 0.23 -13.30
N THR A 94 11.28 -0.33 -14.51
CA THR A 94 12.43 -0.27 -15.43
C THR A 94 12.50 1.09 -16.11
N GLY A 95 13.71 1.63 -16.26
CA GLY A 95 13.94 2.92 -16.92
C GLY A 95 13.40 4.14 -16.16
N SER A 96 12.96 3.97 -14.91
CA SER A 96 12.42 5.07 -14.09
C SER A 96 13.54 5.92 -13.48
N LYS A 97 13.39 7.24 -13.61
CA LYS A 97 14.10 8.23 -12.80
C LYS A 97 13.15 8.71 -11.69
N GLY A 98 13.71 9.07 -10.54
CA GLY A 98 12.95 9.61 -9.42
C GLY A 98 12.10 8.59 -8.66
N THR A 99 11.02 9.09 -8.06
CA THR A 99 10.14 8.30 -7.19
C THR A 99 9.13 7.49 -8.00
N TYR A 100 8.62 6.42 -7.40
CA TYR A 100 7.63 5.54 -8.02
C TYR A 100 6.49 5.20 -7.06
N ALA A 101 5.39 4.70 -7.62
CA ALA A 101 4.27 4.19 -6.84
C ALA A 101 4.36 2.68 -6.68
N VAL A 102 3.94 2.19 -5.52
CA VAL A 102 3.76 0.77 -5.23
C VAL A 102 2.28 0.51 -5.02
N THR A 103 1.71 -0.38 -5.83
CA THR A 103 0.35 -0.90 -5.66
C THR A 103 0.44 -2.33 -5.15
N VAL A 104 -0.22 -2.58 -4.03
CA VAL A 104 -0.43 -3.90 -3.44
C VAL A 104 -1.83 -4.35 -3.79
N GLU A 105 -1.98 -5.50 -4.44
CA GLU A 105 -3.26 -6.07 -4.81
C GLU A 105 -3.39 -7.48 -4.26
N ARG A 106 -4.41 -7.71 -3.44
CA ARG A 106 -4.71 -9.03 -2.90
C ARG A 106 -5.43 -9.85 -3.97
N LEU A 107 -4.77 -10.91 -4.45
CA LEU A 107 -5.31 -11.76 -5.50
C LEU A 107 -6.24 -12.85 -4.94
N SER A 108 -5.87 -13.44 -3.81
CA SER A 108 -6.66 -14.48 -3.14
C SER A 108 -6.20 -14.68 -1.68
N GLY A 109 -6.97 -15.45 -0.92
CA GLY A 109 -6.68 -15.80 0.47
C GLY A 109 -7.35 -14.89 1.50
N GLY A 110 -6.80 -14.86 2.72
CA GLY A 110 -7.36 -14.15 3.86
C GLY A 110 -7.16 -12.64 3.90
N PRO A 111 -7.56 -11.98 5.00
CA PRO A 111 -7.25 -10.57 5.24
C PRO A 111 -5.75 -10.30 5.13
N LEU A 112 -5.42 -9.25 4.38
CA LEU A 112 -4.04 -8.78 4.18
C LEU A 112 -3.92 -7.37 4.73
N TYR A 113 -2.89 -7.11 5.51
CA TYR A 113 -2.52 -5.77 5.94
C TYR A 113 -1.18 -5.41 5.30
N ALA A 114 -1.02 -4.15 4.91
CA ALA A 114 0.19 -3.66 4.30
C ALA A 114 0.67 -2.39 4.98
N SER A 115 1.99 -2.25 5.07
CA SER A 115 2.65 -1.01 5.46
C SER A 115 3.93 -0.84 4.67
N ARG A 116 4.39 0.39 4.52
CA ARG A 116 5.74 0.67 4.04
C ARG A 116 6.53 1.44 5.07
N THR A 117 7.82 1.13 5.14
CA THR A 117 8.81 1.94 5.82
C THR A 117 9.62 2.69 4.78
N LEU A 118 9.73 4.00 4.94
CA LEU A 118 10.64 4.84 4.18
C LEU A 118 11.75 5.30 5.13
N GLU A 119 12.99 5.14 4.70
CA GLU A 119 14.20 5.43 5.45
C GLU A 119 15.01 6.46 4.66
N ASP A 120 15.51 7.46 5.37
CA ASP A 120 16.40 8.47 4.83
C ASP A 120 17.44 8.86 5.89
N GLU A 121 18.54 9.45 5.47
CA GLU A 121 19.52 10.04 6.40
C GLU A 121 19.34 11.55 6.42
N GLN A 122 19.00 12.10 7.59
CA GLN A 122 18.85 13.53 7.76
C GLN A 122 19.88 14.05 8.76
N SER A 123 20.82 14.87 8.28
CA SER A 123 21.87 15.48 9.11
C SER A 123 22.68 14.47 9.93
N GLY A 124 22.91 13.27 9.39
CA GLY A 124 23.65 12.19 10.06
C GLY A 124 22.83 11.39 11.09
N LEU A 125 21.52 11.62 11.18
CA LEU A 125 20.59 10.84 11.98
C LEU A 125 19.72 9.95 11.09
N PRO A 126 19.45 8.69 11.48
CA PRO A 126 18.54 7.82 10.75
C PRO A 126 17.11 8.34 10.90
N ALA A 127 16.54 8.88 9.82
CA ALA A 127 15.15 9.27 9.75
C ALA A 127 14.32 8.13 9.15
N PHE A 128 13.13 7.88 9.69
CA PHE A 128 12.22 6.93 9.09
C PHE A 128 10.76 7.27 9.35
N THR A 129 9.89 6.81 8.45
CA THR A 129 8.45 6.80 8.68
C THR A 129 7.91 5.42 8.35
N VAL A 130 6.88 5.01 9.10
CA VAL A 130 6.06 3.83 8.76
C VAL A 130 4.67 4.31 8.38
N GLN A 131 4.17 3.85 7.25
CA GLN A 131 2.88 4.27 6.70
C GLN A 131 2.05 3.02 6.43
N THR A 132 0.85 2.96 7.01
CA THR A 132 -0.12 1.89 6.71
C THR A 132 -0.70 2.11 5.31
N LEU A 133 -1.02 1.02 4.63
CA LEU A 133 -1.62 1.01 3.30
C LEU A 133 -3.01 0.34 3.42
N PRO A 134 -4.04 1.06 3.93
CA PRO A 134 -5.41 0.55 3.92
C PRO A 134 -5.94 0.46 2.49
N ASP A 135 -7.03 -0.30 2.29
CA ASP A 135 -7.70 -0.39 1.00
C ASP A 135 -8.03 1.01 0.43
N ASP A 136 -7.57 1.27 -0.79
CA ASP A 136 -7.73 2.59 -1.43
C ASP A 136 -9.12 2.79 -2.06
N ARG A 137 -9.95 1.74 -2.06
CA ARG A 137 -11.31 1.72 -2.64
C ARG A 137 -11.37 2.27 -4.07
N SER A 138 -10.28 2.15 -4.83
CA SER A 138 -10.19 2.63 -6.20
C SER A 138 -11.10 1.81 -7.12
N THR A 139 -12.34 2.27 -7.24
CA THR A 139 -13.37 1.74 -8.12
C THR A 139 -13.92 2.89 -8.94
N VAL A 140 -14.20 2.64 -10.21
CA VAL A 140 -14.88 3.58 -11.10
C VAL A 140 -16.15 2.89 -11.55
N ALA A 141 -17.30 3.52 -11.28
CA ALA A 141 -18.56 3.10 -11.87
C ALA A 141 -18.60 3.65 -13.31
N VAL A 142 -18.55 2.75 -14.30
CA VAL A 142 -18.76 3.12 -15.70
C VAL A 142 -20.26 3.00 -15.97
N PRO A 143 -20.96 4.09 -16.34
CA PRO A 143 -22.36 4.02 -16.73
C PRO A 143 -22.53 3.13 -17.96
N GLU A 144 -23.65 2.41 -18.02
CA GLU A 144 -24.05 1.72 -19.24
C GLU A 144 -24.43 2.78 -20.30
N SER A 145 -23.72 2.77 -21.43
CA SER A 145 -24.02 3.63 -22.57
C SER A 145 -24.92 2.90 -23.56
N GLY A 146 -26.13 3.41 -23.81
CA GLY A 146 -27.00 2.92 -24.87
C GLY A 146 -26.83 3.77 -26.14
N GLN A 147 -26.80 3.13 -27.32
CA GLN A 147 -26.97 3.87 -28.57
C GLN A 147 -28.43 4.30 -28.69
N ASP A 148 -28.66 5.60 -28.81
CA ASP A 148 -29.95 6.12 -29.28
C ASP A 148 -29.88 6.21 -30.81
N LEU A 149 -30.60 5.32 -31.49
CA LEU A 149 -30.67 5.29 -32.96
C LEU A 149 -31.78 6.20 -33.51
N SER A 150 -32.58 6.85 -32.66
CA SER A 150 -33.63 7.79 -33.10
C SER A 150 -33.02 8.99 -33.84
N VAL A 151 -31.79 9.38 -33.49
CA VAL A 151 -31.03 10.47 -34.13
C VAL A 151 -30.65 10.17 -35.60
N LEU A 152 -30.76 8.91 -36.03
CA LEU A 152 -30.52 8.51 -37.43
C LEU A 152 -31.81 8.44 -38.26
N ASN A 153 -32.98 8.53 -37.62
CA ASN A 153 -34.29 8.35 -38.24
C ASN A 153 -35.13 9.64 -38.28
N ASP A 154 -34.53 10.81 -38.06
CA ASP A 154 -35.18 12.08 -38.41
C ASP A 154 -35.24 12.20 -39.95
N GLU A 155 -36.25 11.55 -40.53
CA GLU A 155 -36.62 11.69 -41.93
C GLU A 155 -37.10 13.13 -42.19
N ASN A 156 -36.49 13.78 -43.17
CA ASN A 156 -36.90 15.05 -43.76
C ASN A 156 -38.09 14.88 -44.71
#